data_AF-A0A965DNY8-F1
#
_entry.id   AF-A0A965DNY8-F1
#
_cell.length_a   1.000
_cell.length_b   1.000
_cell.length_c   1.000
_cell.angle_alpha   90.00
_cell.angle_beta   90.00
_cell.angle_gamma   90.00
#
_symmetry.space_group_name_H-M   'P 1'
#
loop_
_entity.id
_entity.type
_entity.pdbx_description
1 polymer ?
#
loop_
_entity_poly.entity_id
_entity_poly.type
_entity_poly.pdbx_seq_one_letter_code
_entity_poly.pdbx_strand_id
1 'polypeptide(L)'
;MLYLFLVAFRSVQGIYQDAVADTLTQTAFQFVAKPYKIGIFGGVMSTILSIVCFLFLGAMLLFTQFRHLSSIGRTIAWVAKGISALALIYIYTNVYPKRSEADIFKYFDDSKQLTVLAYEDPSAFGRIFFGTWESKDLPYLNRMNYWFRSYDHGLANDNRMVIRVNALMNLMTRGVYGINLVLFLFLSFLGCYWIYAFLLHFF
;
A
#
# COMPACT_ATOMS: atom_id res chain seq x y z
N MET A 1 2.71 -10.46 26.00
CA MET A 1 2.75 -9.06 25.50
C MET A 1 4.04 -8.75 24.74
N LEU A 2 5.23 -9.07 25.28
CA LEU A 2 6.53 -8.90 24.60
C LEU A 2 6.67 -9.68 23.28
N TYR A 3 6.12 -10.90 23.21
CA TYR A 3 6.15 -11.73 21.99
C TYR A 3 5.33 -11.12 20.83
N LEU A 4 4.13 -10.60 21.10
CA LEU A 4 3.31 -9.89 20.11
C LEU A 4 4.01 -8.60 19.63
N PHE A 5 4.70 -7.90 20.53
CA PHE A 5 5.52 -6.74 20.17
C PHE A 5 6.71 -7.12 19.30
N LEU A 6 7.42 -8.22 19.59
CA LEU A 6 8.53 -8.73 18.79
C LEU A 6 8.08 -9.27 17.41
N VAL A 7 6.89 -9.88 17.33
CA VAL A 7 6.28 -10.33 16.07
C VAL A 7 5.84 -9.12 15.23
N ALA A 8 5.21 -8.12 15.83
CA ALA A 8 4.90 -6.86 15.16
C ALA A 8 6.18 -6.16 14.69
N PHE A 9 7.24 -6.17 15.51
CA PHE A 9 8.55 -5.60 15.20
C PHE A 9 9.26 -6.34 14.04
N ARG A 10 9.26 -7.68 14.03
CA ARG A 10 9.78 -8.47 12.88
C ARG A 10 8.95 -8.26 11.61
N SER A 11 7.64 -8.15 11.74
CA SER A 11 6.73 -7.86 10.62
C SER A 11 7.00 -6.48 10.04
N VAL A 12 7.29 -5.49 10.89
CA VAL A 12 7.77 -4.17 10.50
C VAL A 12 9.13 -4.27 9.80
N GLN A 13 10.08 -5.06 10.29
CA GLN A 13 11.36 -5.25 9.60
C GLN A 13 11.19 -5.90 8.22
N GLY A 14 10.27 -6.85 8.05
CA GLY A 14 9.92 -7.41 6.73
C GLY A 14 9.21 -6.43 5.77
N ILE A 15 8.54 -5.40 6.29
CA ILE A 15 8.04 -4.27 5.47
C ILE A 15 9.20 -3.44 4.91
N TYR A 16 10.35 -3.41 5.59
CA TYR A 16 11.49 -2.54 5.26
C TYR A 16 12.74 -3.27 4.73
N GLN A 17 12.76 -4.61 4.73
CA GLN A 17 13.80 -5.42 4.10
C GLN A 17 13.46 -5.69 2.62
N ASP A 18 14.03 -4.89 1.71
CA ASP A 18 15.25 -5.26 0.95
C ASP A 18 15.43 -4.47 -0.36
N ALA A 19 16.69 -4.04 -0.59
CA ALA A 19 17.45 -4.24 -1.82
C ALA A 19 18.91 -3.78 -1.61
N VAL A 20 19.78 -4.69 -1.16
CA VAL A 20 21.21 -4.64 -1.49
C VAL A 20 21.37 -5.47 -2.76
N ALA A 21 21.32 -4.82 -3.92
CA ALA A 21 21.91 -5.31 -5.17
C ALA A 21 21.92 -4.18 -6.22
N ASP A 22 23.06 -4.07 -6.90
CA ASP A 22 23.41 -3.28 -8.08
C ASP A 22 23.89 -1.83 -7.93
N THR A 23 25.21 -1.75 -8.03
CA THR A 23 26.15 -0.64 -7.82
C THR A 23 26.32 0.27 -9.05
N LEU A 24 25.35 0.35 -9.97
CA LEU A 24 25.53 1.07 -11.25
C LEU A 24 24.52 2.20 -11.56
N THR A 25 23.58 2.51 -10.67
CA THR A 25 22.56 3.56 -10.87
C THR A 25 22.57 4.65 -9.79
N GLN A 26 23.74 4.94 -9.20
CA GLN A 26 23.86 5.91 -8.10
C GLN A 26 24.00 7.39 -8.49
N THR A 27 24.16 7.75 -9.77
CA THR A 27 24.53 9.12 -10.14
C THR A 27 23.37 10.04 -10.55
N ALA A 28 22.17 9.53 -10.85
CA ALA A 28 20.98 10.36 -11.13
C ALA A 28 19.97 10.43 -9.96
N PHE A 29 20.17 9.61 -8.93
CA PHE A 29 19.18 9.34 -7.87
C PHE A 29 19.27 10.28 -6.65
N GLN A 30 20.15 11.29 -6.67
CA GLN A 30 20.46 12.08 -5.46
C GLN A 30 19.53 13.28 -5.22
N PHE A 31 18.76 13.74 -6.21
CA PHE A 31 18.03 15.02 -6.10
C PHE A 31 16.49 14.93 -5.99
N VAL A 32 15.85 13.86 -6.46
CA VAL A 32 14.37 13.74 -6.45
C VAL A 32 13.84 12.55 -5.65
N ALA A 33 14.63 11.50 -5.50
CA ALA A 33 14.30 10.37 -4.64
C ALA A 33 15.58 9.88 -3.97
N LYS A 34 15.98 10.48 -2.84
CA LYS A 34 16.94 9.78 -1.96
C LYS A 34 16.36 8.38 -1.76
N PRO A 35 17.06 7.30 -2.17
CA PRO A 35 16.61 5.96 -1.85
C PRO A 35 16.64 5.96 -0.33
N TYR A 36 15.46 5.96 0.28
CA TYR A 36 15.33 5.97 1.72
C TYR A 36 16.00 4.68 2.16
N LYS A 37 17.29 4.74 2.52
CA LYS A 37 17.91 3.80 3.43
C LYS A 37 17.13 4.00 4.70
N ILE A 38 16.01 3.30 4.81
CA ILE A 38 15.22 3.23 6.01
C ILE A 38 16.10 2.44 6.97
N GLY A 39 17.05 3.13 7.60
CA GLY A 39 17.67 2.64 8.81
C GLY A 39 16.56 2.30 9.80
N ILE A 40 16.87 1.48 10.81
CA ILE A 40 15.92 1.03 11.83
C ILE A 40 14.98 2.16 12.30
N PHE A 41 15.52 3.38 12.43
CA PHE A 41 14.79 4.60 12.77
C PHE A 41 13.63 4.96 11.82
N GLY A 42 13.83 4.89 10.50
CA GLY A 42 12.78 5.22 9.54
C GLY A 42 11.65 4.19 9.52
N GLY A 43 11.97 2.91 9.80
CA GLY A 43 10.98 1.83 9.84
C GLY A 43 10.11 1.94 11.10
N VAL A 44 10.73 2.32 12.22
CA VAL A 44 10.01 2.65 13.45
C VAL A 44 9.10 3.86 13.24
N MET A 45 9.59 4.94 12.63
CA MET A 45 8.80 6.16 12.40
C MET A 45 7.56 5.90 11.53
N SER A 46 7.72 5.19 10.43
CA SER A 46 6.63 4.85 9.51
C SER A 46 5.59 3.90 10.13
N THR A 47 6.02 3.01 11.01
CA THR A 47 5.12 2.18 11.84
C THR A 47 4.32 3.04 12.80
N ILE A 48 4.98 3.94 13.53
CA ILE A 48 4.30 4.88 14.44
C ILE A 48 3.26 5.70 13.68
N LEU A 49 3.63 6.24 12.51
CA LEU A 49 2.73 7.03 11.68
C LEU A 49 1.52 6.21 11.20
N SER A 50 1.71 4.94 10.87
CA SER A 50 0.63 4.04 10.48
C SER A 50 -0.32 3.73 11.65
N ILE A 51 0.21 3.54 12.86
CA ILE A 51 -0.59 3.36 14.08
C ILE A 51 -1.39 4.62 14.40
N VAL A 52 -0.75 5.79 14.35
CA VAL A 52 -1.41 7.09 14.57
C VAL A 52 -2.52 7.29 13.54
N CYS A 53 -2.27 6.98 12.27
CA CYS A 53 -3.28 7.04 11.21
C CYS A 53 -4.45 6.09 11.49
N PHE A 54 -4.19 4.87 11.94
CA PHE A 54 -5.23 3.88 12.26
C PHE A 54 -6.11 4.33 13.42
N LEU A 55 -5.50 4.88 14.47
CA LEU A 55 -6.22 5.43 15.62
C LEU A 55 -7.01 6.67 15.25
N PHE A 56 -6.43 7.56 14.45
CA PHE A 56 -7.09 8.78 13.98
C PHE A 56 -8.34 8.46 13.15
N LEU A 57 -8.22 7.61 12.12
CA LEU A 57 -9.37 7.21 11.30
C LEU A 57 -10.40 6.41 12.10
N GLY A 58 -9.96 5.55 13.02
CA GLY A 58 -10.85 4.85 13.95
C GLY A 58 -11.65 5.81 14.85
N ALA A 59 -10.99 6.85 15.38
CA ALA A 59 -11.65 7.89 16.15
C ALA A 59 -12.66 8.67 15.29
N MET A 60 -12.35 8.99 14.03
CA MET A 60 -13.32 9.60 13.11
C MET A 60 -14.59 8.76 12.95
N LEU A 61 -14.48 7.43 12.95
CA LEU A 61 -15.65 6.53 12.91
C LEU A 61 -16.53 6.61 14.17
N LEU A 62 -15.99 7.05 15.31
CA LEU A 62 -16.78 7.24 16.53
C LEU A 62 -17.64 8.50 16.47
N PHE A 63 -17.09 9.59 15.90
CA PHE A 63 -17.73 10.91 15.86
C PHE A 63 -18.62 11.13 14.63
N THR A 64 -18.53 10.26 13.63
CA THR A 64 -19.36 10.33 12.42
C THR A 64 -20.75 9.75 12.65
N GLN A 65 -21.78 10.42 12.12
CA GLN A 65 -23.18 10.04 12.30
C GLN A 65 -23.59 8.90 11.36
N PHE A 66 -23.13 7.69 11.68
CA PHE A 66 -23.57 6.47 11.03
C PHE A 66 -24.89 5.98 11.65
N ARG A 67 -26.01 6.33 11.01
CA ARG A 67 -27.37 6.12 11.54
C ARG A 67 -27.74 4.65 11.78
N HIS A 68 -27.19 3.72 11.00
CA HIS A 68 -27.62 2.31 11.00
C HIS A 68 -26.72 1.37 11.82
N LEU A 69 -25.64 1.88 12.43
CA LEU A 69 -24.68 1.06 13.16
C LEU A 69 -24.26 1.73 14.46
N SER A 70 -24.37 1.02 15.58
CA SER A 70 -23.96 1.53 16.90
C SER A 70 -22.46 1.81 16.96
N SER A 71 -22.03 2.71 17.85
CA SER A 71 -20.60 3.04 18.01
C SER A 71 -19.74 1.83 18.37
N ILE A 72 -20.28 0.90 19.16
CA ILE A 72 -19.62 -0.36 19.51
C ILE A 72 -19.44 -1.24 18.26
N GLY A 73 -20.49 -1.39 17.45
CA GLY A 73 -20.43 -2.17 16.21
C GLY A 73 -19.38 -1.63 15.22
N ARG A 74 -19.28 -0.30 15.10
CA ARG A 74 -18.25 0.36 14.28
C ARG A 74 -16.84 0.07 14.80
N THR A 75 -16.63 0.17 16.10
CA THR A 75 -15.34 -0.14 16.72
C THR A 75 -14.94 -1.60 16.50
N ILE A 76 -15.86 -2.55 16.71
CA ILE A 76 -15.60 -3.98 16.51
C ILE A 76 -15.21 -4.24 15.05
N ALA A 77 -15.97 -3.72 14.09
CA ALA A 77 -15.68 -3.91 12.68
C ALA A 77 -14.35 -3.25 12.25
N TRP A 78 -14.01 -2.08 12.81
CA TRP A 78 -12.72 -1.42 12.56
C TRP A 78 -11.54 -2.22 13.11
N VAL A 79 -11.64 -2.67 14.37
CA VAL A 79 -10.60 -3.50 15.02
C VAL A 79 -10.44 -4.83 14.29
N ALA A 80 -11.53 -5.47 13.89
CA ALA A 80 -11.49 -6.72 13.12
C ALA A 80 -10.69 -6.55 11.81
N LYS A 81 -10.93 -5.46 11.06
CA LYS A 81 -10.14 -5.13 9.86
C LYS A 81 -8.66 -4.95 10.16
N GLY A 82 -8.32 -4.27 11.26
CA GLY A 82 -6.93 -4.12 11.70
C GLY A 82 -6.26 -5.46 12.01
N ILE A 83 -6.95 -6.35 12.73
CA ILE A 83 -6.46 -7.71 13.03
C ILE A 83 -6.24 -8.52 11.75
N SER A 84 -7.20 -8.49 10.81
CA SER A 84 -7.07 -9.15 9.51
C SER A 84 -5.88 -8.64 8.71
N ALA A 85 -5.63 -7.33 8.73
CA ALA A 85 -4.49 -6.73 8.05
C ALA A 85 -3.15 -7.16 8.66
N LEU A 86 -3.06 -7.22 10.00
CA LEU A 86 -1.88 -7.72 10.70
C LEU A 86 -1.65 -9.21 10.40
N ALA A 87 -2.71 -10.02 10.37
CA ALA A 87 -2.61 -11.43 10.00
C ALA A 87 -2.08 -11.60 8.56
N LEU A 88 -2.58 -10.79 7.62
CA LEU A 88 -2.12 -10.81 6.23
C LEU A 88 -0.63 -10.44 6.12
N ILE A 89 -0.21 -9.36 6.77
CA ILE A 89 1.21 -8.96 6.82
C ILE A 89 2.07 -10.08 7.42
N TYR A 90 1.60 -10.70 8.51
CA TYR A 90 2.34 -11.77 9.19
C TYR A 90 2.54 -12.96 8.26
N ILE A 91 1.48 -13.43 7.58
CA ILE A 91 1.54 -14.54 6.64
C ILE A 91 2.51 -14.20 5.50
N TYR A 92 2.35 -13.05 4.85
CA TYR A 92 3.16 -12.68 3.69
C TYR A 92 4.61 -12.33 4.04
N THR A 93 4.90 -11.98 5.29
CA THR A 93 6.27 -11.75 5.75
C THR A 93 6.99 -13.03 6.18
N ASN A 94 6.28 -14.00 6.78
CA ASN A 94 6.92 -15.17 7.39
C ASN A 94 6.80 -16.45 6.55
N VAL A 95 5.78 -16.55 5.69
CA VAL A 95 5.55 -17.74 4.84
C VAL A 95 6.26 -17.59 3.50
N TYR A 96 6.29 -16.38 2.93
CA TYR A 96 6.95 -16.14 1.65
C TYR A 96 8.44 -15.88 1.86
N PRO A 97 9.33 -16.62 1.16
CA PRO A 97 10.78 -16.50 1.36
C PRO A 97 11.35 -15.19 0.83
N LYS A 98 10.69 -14.56 -0.14
CA LYS A 98 11.11 -13.29 -0.73
C LYS A 98 9.96 -12.30 -0.80
N ARG A 99 10.25 -11.05 -0.41
CA ARG A 99 9.32 -9.92 -0.54
C ARG A 99 8.86 -9.70 -1.98
N SER A 100 9.75 -9.90 -2.95
CA SER A 100 9.41 -9.76 -4.38
C SER A 100 8.37 -10.77 -4.86
N GLU A 101 8.20 -11.90 -4.16
CA GLU A 101 7.22 -12.94 -4.47
C GLU A 101 5.89 -12.71 -3.72
N ALA A 102 5.89 -11.85 -2.70
CA ALA A 102 4.73 -11.51 -1.90
C ALA A 102 3.83 -10.47 -2.62
N ASP A 103 2.64 -10.90 -3.03
CA ASP A 103 1.67 -10.05 -3.77
C ASP A 103 1.36 -8.72 -3.09
N ILE A 104 1.25 -8.71 -1.76
CA ILE A 104 0.92 -7.48 -1.01
C ILE A 104 2.04 -6.43 -1.07
N PHE A 105 3.29 -6.85 -1.34
CA PHE A 105 4.46 -5.98 -1.37
C PHE A 105 4.92 -5.68 -2.79
N LYS A 106 4.92 -6.65 -3.69
CA LYS A 106 5.51 -6.49 -5.02
C LYS A 106 4.81 -5.42 -5.88
N TYR A 107 3.47 -5.38 -5.86
CA TYR A 107 2.72 -4.35 -6.59
C TYR A 107 2.84 -2.97 -5.93
N PHE A 108 2.96 -2.94 -4.61
CA PHE A 108 3.23 -1.71 -3.88
C PHE A 108 4.62 -1.15 -4.21
N ASP A 109 5.62 -2.01 -4.34
CA ASP A 109 6.98 -1.59 -4.67
C ASP A 109 7.07 -1.01 -6.09
N ASP A 110 6.41 -1.63 -7.07
CA ASP A 110 6.25 -1.05 -8.41
C ASP A 110 5.46 0.26 -8.40
N SER A 111 4.45 0.37 -7.54
CA SER A 111 3.68 1.61 -7.41
C SER A 111 4.53 2.80 -6.97
N LYS A 112 5.58 2.58 -6.16
CA LYS A 112 6.53 3.64 -5.80
C LYS A 112 7.29 4.14 -7.02
N GLN A 113 7.71 3.24 -7.92
CA GLN A 113 8.37 3.63 -9.17
C GLN A 113 7.44 4.47 -10.05
N LEU A 114 6.18 4.06 -10.17
CA LEU A 114 5.18 4.87 -10.88
C LEU A 114 4.97 6.23 -10.21
N THR A 115 4.94 6.29 -8.87
CA THR A 115 4.76 7.54 -8.12
C THR A 115 5.90 8.53 -8.37
N VAL A 116 7.15 8.04 -8.48
CA VAL A 116 8.31 8.87 -8.79
C VAL A 116 8.13 9.60 -10.13
N LEU A 117 7.51 8.96 -11.12
CA LEU A 117 7.22 9.60 -12.41
C LEU A 117 6.29 10.80 -12.28
N ALA A 118 5.41 10.84 -11.27
CA ALA A 118 4.56 12.01 -11.06
C ALA A 118 5.35 13.29 -10.76
N TYR A 119 6.61 13.15 -10.33
CA TYR A 119 7.53 14.26 -10.07
C TYR A 119 8.60 14.40 -11.16
N GLU A 120 9.11 13.30 -11.72
CA GLU A 120 10.13 13.33 -12.79
C GLU A 120 9.58 13.74 -14.15
N ASP A 121 8.47 13.13 -14.57
CA ASP A 121 7.77 13.40 -15.83
C ASP A 121 6.25 13.20 -15.62
N PRO A 122 5.53 14.25 -15.14
CA PRO A 122 4.10 14.17 -14.87
C PRO A 122 3.28 13.78 -16.11
N SER A 123 3.77 14.08 -17.31
CA SER A 123 3.11 13.73 -18.57
C SER A 123 3.19 12.22 -18.82
N ALA A 124 4.37 11.61 -18.63
CA ALA A 124 4.53 10.16 -18.68
C ALA A 124 3.73 9.46 -17.58
N PHE A 125 3.72 10.00 -16.35
CA PHE A 125 2.86 9.49 -15.28
C PHE A 125 1.40 9.43 -15.70
N GLY A 126 0.84 10.53 -16.22
CA GLY A 126 -0.54 10.59 -16.68
C GLY A 126 -0.84 9.54 -17.76
N ARG A 127 0.01 9.44 -18.79
CA ARG A 127 -0.15 8.45 -19.86
C ARG A 127 -0.13 7.01 -19.32
N ILE A 128 0.83 6.68 -18.47
CA ILE A 128 0.97 5.34 -17.88
C ILE A 128 -0.22 5.02 -16.96
N PHE A 129 -0.63 5.99 -16.14
CA PHE A 129 -1.73 5.87 -15.18
C PHE A 129 -3.07 5.62 -15.88
N PHE A 130 -3.40 6.39 -16.92
CA PHE A 130 -4.64 6.20 -17.68
C PHE A 130 -4.55 5.07 -18.71
N GLY A 131 -3.35 4.56 -18.99
CA GLY A 131 -3.15 3.46 -19.94
C GLY A 131 -2.99 3.89 -21.39
N THR A 132 -2.75 5.17 -21.64
CA THR A 132 -2.47 5.75 -22.96
C THR A 132 -0.96 5.89 -23.21
N TRP A 133 -0.16 4.97 -22.66
CA TRP A 133 1.30 4.97 -22.80
C TRP A 133 1.71 4.48 -24.20
N GLU A 134 2.84 4.99 -24.66
CA GLU A 134 3.40 4.70 -25.99
C GLU A 134 4.76 4.00 -25.87
N SER A 135 5.36 3.60 -26.98
CA SER A 135 6.70 2.98 -27.00
C SER A 135 7.78 3.84 -26.34
N LYS A 136 7.65 5.17 -26.38
CA LYS A 136 8.57 6.10 -25.69
C LYS A 136 8.53 5.99 -24.16
N ASP A 137 7.44 5.45 -23.60
CA ASP A 137 7.24 5.28 -22.16
C ASP A 137 7.80 3.94 -21.65
N LEU A 138 8.21 3.02 -22.55
CA LEU A 138 8.80 1.71 -22.18
C LEU A 138 9.97 1.80 -21.19
N PRO A 139 10.91 2.77 -21.30
CA PRO A 139 11.99 2.90 -20.31
C PRO A 139 11.48 3.14 -18.88
N TYR A 140 10.34 3.82 -18.72
CA TYR A 140 9.70 4.01 -17.42
C TYR A 140 8.97 2.74 -16.95
N LEU A 141 8.25 2.09 -17.87
CA LEU A 141 7.53 0.85 -17.57
C LEU A 141 8.47 -0.29 -17.15
N ASN A 142 9.66 -0.37 -17.74
CA ASN A 142 10.67 -1.37 -17.41
C ASN A 142 11.30 -1.19 -16.02
N ARG A 143 11.04 -0.06 -15.33
CA ARG A 143 11.41 0.10 -13.91
C ARG A 143 10.49 -0.68 -12.96
N MET A 144 9.32 -1.11 -13.46
CA MET A 144 8.31 -1.85 -12.70
C MET A 144 8.35 -3.33 -13.11
N ASN A 145 8.64 -4.21 -12.17
CA ASN A 145 8.90 -5.62 -12.44
C ASN A 145 7.64 -6.41 -12.84
N TYR A 146 6.47 -5.96 -12.40
CA TYR A 146 5.18 -6.65 -12.52
C TYR A 146 4.15 -5.85 -13.33
N TRP A 147 4.57 -4.77 -13.99
CA TRP A 147 3.70 -4.03 -14.92
C TRP A 147 3.30 -4.88 -16.14
N PHE A 148 4.25 -5.66 -16.65
CA PHE A 148 4.03 -6.69 -17.66
C PHE A 148 3.99 -8.06 -16.97
N ARG A 149 3.05 -8.92 -17.35
CA ARG A 149 3.01 -10.30 -16.84
C ARG A 149 4.05 -11.13 -17.60
N SER A 150 4.72 -12.03 -16.89
CA SER A 150 5.59 -13.03 -17.52
C SER A 150 4.80 -14.09 -18.29
N TYR A 151 3.54 -14.33 -17.89
CA TYR A 151 2.64 -15.29 -18.51
C TYR A 151 1.26 -14.66 -18.77
N ASP A 152 0.77 -14.80 -19.98
CA ASP A 152 -0.58 -14.39 -20.35
C ASP A 152 -1.54 -15.56 -20.16
N HIS A 153 -2.58 -15.36 -19.36
CA HIS A 153 -3.64 -16.34 -19.11
C HIS A 153 -4.94 -15.98 -19.86
N GLY A 154 -4.89 -15.04 -20.80
CA GLY A 154 -6.06 -14.55 -21.54
C GLY A 154 -6.98 -13.63 -20.71
N LEU A 155 -6.58 -13.29 -19.49
CA LEU A 155 -7.30 -12.41 -18.58
C LEU A 155 -6.64 -11.03 -18.53
N ALA A 156 -7.46 -9.99 -18.33
CA ALA A 156 -6.99 -8.63 -18.14
C ALA A 156 -5.91 -8.56 -17.03
N ASN A 157 -4.92 -7.69 -17.22
CA ASN A 157 -3.80 -7.56 -16.29
C ASN A 157 -4.16 -6.72 -15.06
N ASP A 158 -4.73 -7.38 -14.05
CA ASP A 158 -5.14 -6.77 -12.77
C ASP A 158 -3.97 -6.16 -11.98
N ASN A 159 -2.72 -6.61 -12.23
CA ASN A 159 -1.53 -6.08 -11.56
C ASN A 159 -1.41 -4.56 -11.77
N ARG A 160 -1.71 -4.10 -13.00
CA ARG A 160 -1.62 -2.68 -13.37
C ARG A 160 -2.61 -1.84 -12.58
N MET A 161 -3.79 -2.37 -12.28
CA MET A 161 -4.78 -1.68 -11.47
C MET A 161 -4.26 -1.48 -10.04
N VAL A 162 -3.75 -2.55 -9.41
CA VAL A 162 -3.20 -2.49 -8.05
C VAL A 162 -2.03 -1.51 -7.96
N ILE A 163 -1.13 -1.53 -8.96
CA ILE A 163 0.00 -0.59 -9.06
C ILE A 163 -0.51 0.86 -9.18
N ARG A 164 -1.46 1.13 -10.07
CA ARG A 164 -2.01 2.48 -10.28
C ARG A 164 -2.68 3.02 -9.03
N VAL A 165 -3.56 2.25 -8.41
CA VAL A 165 -4.29 2.70 -7.22
C VAL A 165 -3.31 2.98 -6.09
N ASN A 166 -2.32 2.11 -5.85
CA ASN A 166 -1.28 2.41 -4.86
C ASN A 166 -0.43 3.63 -5.22
N ALA A 167 -0.12 3.85 -6.51
CA ALA A 167 0.66 5.00 -6.94
C ALA A 167 -0.09 6.32 -6.68
N LEU A 168 -1.40 6.35 -6.93
CA LEU A 168 -2.26 7.48 -6.57
C LEU A 168 -2.24 7.73 -5.06
N MET A 169 -2.36 6.68 -4.24
CA MET A 169 -2.31 6.79 -2.79
C MET A 169 -0.94 7.28 -2.30
N ASN A 170 0.14 6.82 -2.92
CA ASN A 170 1.51 7.20 -2.58
C ASN A 170 1.79 8.69 -2.76
N LEU A 171 1.07 9.39 -3.65
CA LEU A 171 1.18 10.85 -3.77
C LEU A 171 0.81 11.55 -2.45
N MET A 172 -0.13 10.99 -1.69
CA MET A 172 -0.53 11.50 -0.39
C MET A 172 0.30 10.91 0.76
N THR A 173 0.58 9.61 0.72
CA THR A 173 1.26 8.89 1.82
C THR A 173 2.78 8.90 1.73
N ARG A 174 3.34 9.48 0.67
CA ARG A 174 4.78 9.47 0.34
C ARG A 174 5.37 8.07 0.22
N GLY A 175 4.57 7.09 -0.20
CA GLY A 175 5.02 5.71 -0.37
C GLY A 175 5.23 4.95 0.94
N VAL A 176 4.53 5.32 2.03
CA VAL A 176 4.52 4.55 3.27
C VAL A 176 3.44 3.47 3.20
N TYR A 177 3.86 2.20 3.11
CA TYR A 177 2.97 1.04 2.96
C TYR A 177 1.87 0.98 4.03
N GLY A 178 2.24 1.12 5.30
CA GLY A 178 1.27 1.00 6.39
C GLY A 178 0.19 2.07 6.37
N ILE A 179 0.48 3.27 5.88
CA ILE A 179 -0.53 4.33 5.72
C ILE A 179 -1.46 4.00 4.56
N ASN A 180 -0.94 3.56 3.41
CA ASN A 180 -1.79 3.09 2.30
C ASN A 180 -2.72 1.97 2.77
N LEU A 181 -2.19 0.98 3.48
CA LEU A 181 -2.97 -0.12 4.05
C LEU A 181 -4.10 0.39 4.93
N VAL A 182 -3.81 1.26 5.90
CA VAL A 182 -4.81 1.83 6.81
C VAL A 182 -5.88 2.62 6.05
N LEU A 183 -5.49 3.38 5.03
CA LEU A 183 -6.45 4.09 4.17
C LEU A 183 -7.34 3.13 3.38
N PHE A 184 -6.81 2.03 2.85
CA PHE A 184 -7.63 1.00 2.19
C PHE A 184 -8.55 0.27 3.18
N LEU A 185 -8.13 0.02 4.41
CA LEU A 185 -9.01 -0.52 5.45
C LEU A 185 -10.18 0.44 5.72
N PHE A 186 -9.90 1.74 5.77
CA PHE A 186 -10.91 2.79 5.97
C PHE A 186 -11.89 2.87 4.80
N LEU A 187 -11.39 2.91 3.56
CA LEU A 187 -12.24 2.88 2.36
C LEU A 187 -13.07 1.60 2.28
N SER A 188 -12.48 0.45 2.61
CA SER A 188 -13.20 -0.83 2.70
C SER A 188 -14.29 -0.81 3.77
N PHE A 189 -14.03 -0.20 4.93
CA PHE A 189 -15.05 -0.01 5.97
C PHE A 189 -16.21 0.84 5.47
N LEU A 190 -15.93 2.00 4.85
CA LEU A 190 -16.96 2.86 4.29
C LEU A 190 -17.79 2.12 3.24
N GLY A 191 -17.14 1.42 2.31
CA GLY A 191 -17.82 0.62 1.29
C GLY A 191 -18.77 -0.42 1.88
N CYS A 192 -18.29 -1.22 2.85
CA CYS A 192 -19.13 -2.20 3.54
C CYS A 192 -20.30 -1.54 4.29
N TYR A 193 -20.05 -0.41 4.97
CA TYR A 193 -21.10 0.32 5.69
C TYR A 193 -22.20 0.82 4.73
N TRP A 194 -21.81 1.42 3.59
CA TRP A 194 -22.77 1.95 2.63
C TRP A 194 -23.57 0.85 1.94
N ILE A 195 -22.95 -0.28 1.63
CA ILE A 195 -23.68 -1.46 1.13
C ILE A 195 -24.67 -1.96 2.17
N TYR A 196 -24.27 -2.09 3.44
CA TYR A 196 -25.17 -2.48 4.52
C TYR A 196 -26.34 -1.50 4.70
N ALA A 197 -26.06 -0.20 4.71
CA ALA A 197 -27.09 0.84 4.83
C ALA A 197 -28.04 0.85 3.63
N PHE A 198 -27.53 0.63 2.42
CA PHE A 198 -28.33 0.48 1.21
C PHE A 198 -29.25 -0.73 1.30
N LEU A 199 -28.76 -1.89 1.74
CA LEU A 199 -29.58 -3.10 1.87
C LEU A 199 -30.70 -2.91 2.90
N LEU A 200 -30.44 -2.26 4.04
CA LEU A 200 -31.47 -1.93 5.03
C LEU A 200 -32.54 -0.96 4.52
N HIS A 201 -32.32 -0.28 3.39
CA HIS A 201 -33.38 0.53 2.80
C HIS A 201 -34.44 -0.33 2.10
N PHE A 202 -34.09 -1.53 1.64
CA PHE A 202 -34.99 -2.43 0.90
C PHE A 202 -35.66 -3.50 1.76
N PHE A 203 -35.15 -3.77 2.97
CA PHE A 203 -35.69 -4.74 3.92
C PHE A 203 -36.26 -4.03 5.15
#